data_AF-A0A1F9YP75-F1
#
_entry.id   AF-A0A1F9YP75-F1
#
_cell.length_a   1.000
_cell.length_b   1.000
_cell.length_c   1.000
_cell.angle_alpha   90.00
_cell.angle_beta   90.00
_cell.angle_gamma   90.00
#
_symmetry.space_group_name_H-M   'P 1'
#
loop_
_entity.id
_entity.type
_entity.pdbx_description
1 polymer ?
#
loop_
_entity_poly.entity_id
_entity_poly.type
_entity_poly.pdbx_seq_one_letter_code
_entity_poly.pdbx_strand_id
1 'polypeptide(L)'
;MSTANPALKLKRLQDLDVKGKRVLVRVDYNVPMKDGKVADDTRIRETLKTLEHLLAQDAKVVLVAHMGRPKGKPEPKYSLKPAAEALAGILKKPVAFASDCVGPEADKVVAALKPGGVALLENLRFHAEEEKN
;
A
#
# COMPACT_ATOMS: atom_id res chain seq x y z
N MET A 1 6.32 6.78 44.18
CA MET A 1 7.36 6.88 43.14
C MET A 1 6.73 6.45 41.82
N SER A 2 6.67 7.35 40.85
CA SER A 2 5.99 7.14 39.56
C SER A 2 6.79 6.17 38.70
N THR A 3 6.22 5.02 38.37
CA THR A 3 6.74 4.14 37.31
C THR A 3 6.28 4.72 35.98
N ALA A 4 7.07 5.64 35.42
CA ALA A 4 6.88 6.10 34.05
C ALA A 4 6.96 4.88 33.11
N ASN A 5 5.89 4.66 32.35
CA ASN A 5 5.83 3.67 31.28
C ASN A 5 6.86 4.07 30.21
N PRO A 6 7.85 3.24 29.83
CA PRO A 6 8.81 3.62 28.81
C PRO A 6 8.08 3.71 27.46
N ALA A 7 7.72 4.92 27.04
CA ALA A 7 7.12 5.15 25.74
C ALA A 7 8.04 4.58 24.65
N LEU A 8 7.50 3.66 23.86
CA LEU A 8 8.23 3.00 22.78
C LEU A 8 8.65 4.07 21.75
N LYS A 9 9.96 4.32 21.65
CA LYS A 9 10.49 5.34 20.72
C LYS A 9 10.57 4.75 19.31
N LEU A 10 9.47 4.85 18.57
CA LEU A 10 9.43 4.49 17.15
C LEU A 10 10.22 5.51 16.31
N LYS A 11 11.03 5.02 15.37
CA LYS A 11 11.65 5.89 14.36
C LYS A 11 10.54 6.50 13.51
N ARG A 12 10.62 7.81 13.27
CA ARG A 12 9.62 8.51 12.45
C ARG A 12 10.05 8.49 11.00
N LEU A 13 9.06 8.51 10.11
CA LEU A 13 9.31 8.58 8.68
C LEU A 13 10.13 9.83 8.29
N GLN A 14 9.88 10.95 8.97
CA GLN A 14 10.55 12.23 8.72
C GLN A 14 12.06 12.21 9.05
N ASP A 15 12.51 11.19 9.79
CA ASP A 15 13.91 11.03 10.18
C ASP A 15 14.68 10.12 9.18
N LEU A 16 14.04 9.67 8.11
CA LEU A 16 14.61 8.74 7.13
C LEU A 16 14.97 9.46 5.82
N ASP A 17 16.18 9.23 5.32
CA ASP A 17 16.52 9.55 3.93
C ASP A 17 15.94 8.47 3.01
N VAL A 18 14.93 8.84 2.21
CA VAL A 18 14.24 7.93 1.29
C VAL A 18 14.48 8.28 -0.18
N LYS A 19 15.37 9.24 -0.48
CA LYS A 19 15.52 9.76 -1.83
C LYS A 19 15.97 8.69 -2.83
N GLY A 20 15.17 8.47 -3.86
CA GLY A 20 15.39 7.44 -4.88
C GLY A 20 15.29 5.99 -4.39
N LYS A 21 15.04 5.76 -3.10
CA LYS A 21 14.93 4.43 -2.49
C LYS A 21 13.54 3.84 -2.76
N ARG A 22 13.46 2.51 -2.75
CA ARG A 22 12.19 1.78 -2.71
C ARG A 22 11.69 1.75 -1.28
N VAL A 23 10.47 2.21 -1.05
CA VAL A 23 9.84 2.23 0.27
C VAL A 23 8.58 1.38 0.20
N LEU A 24 8.60 0.26 0.93
CA LEU A 24 7.43 -0.58 1.12
C LEU A 24 6.55 0.03 2.21
N VAL A 25 5.29 0.34 1.88
CA VAL A 25 4.34 0.96 2.79
C VAL A 25 3.12 0.06 2.92
N ARG A 26 2.88 -0.42 4.14
CA ARG A 26 1.68 -1.18 4.47
C ARG A 26 0.55 -0.22 4.80
N VAL A 27 -0.53 -0.27 4.02
CA VAL A 27 -1.69 0.64 4.12
C VAL A 27 -2.97 -0.13 4.40
N ASP A 28 -3.96 0.53 5.00
CA ASP A 28 -5.29 -0.04 5.22
C ASP A 28 -6.24 0.33 4.08
N TYR A 29 -6.19 -0.40 2.97
CA TYR A 29 -7.13 -0.26 1.85
C TYR A 29 -8.27 -1.27 1.88
N ASN A 30 -8.60 -1.80 3.06
CA ASN A 30 -9.80 -2.61 3.23
C ASN A 30 -11.04 -1.69 3.24
N VAL A 31 -11.46 -1.25 2.05
CA VAL A 31 -12.55 -0.29 1.84
C VAL A 31 -13.86 -0.96 1.43
N PRO A 32 -15.02 -0.36 1.75
CA PRO A 32 -16.30 -0.81 1.23
C PRO A 32 -16.34 -0.78 -0.30
N MET A 33 -16.84 -1.86 -0.90
CA MET A 33 -16.97 -2.01 -2.35
C MET A 33 -18.44 -2.10 -2.75
N LYS A 34 -18.80 -1.46 -3.87
CA LYS A 34 -20.13 -1.56 -4.49
C LYS A 34 -19.96 -1.66 -6.01
N ASP A 35 -20.57 -2.68 -6.61
CA ASP A 35 -20.54 -2.92 -8.07
C ASP A 35 -19.11 -2.91 -8.66
N GLY A 36 -18.16 -3.52 -7.94
CA GLY A 36 -16.75 -3.60 -8.33
C GLY A 36 -15.95 -2.31 -8.16
N LYS A 37 -16.54 -1.26 -7.57
CA LYS A 37 -15.90 0.04 -7.34
C LYS A 37 -15.80 0.36 -5.85
N VAL A 38 -14.85 1.21 -5.49
CA VAL A 38 -14.74 1.77 -4.13
C VAL A 38 -15.98 2.62 -3.84
N ALA A 39 -16.72 2.28 -2.80
CA ALA A 39 -17.93 3.00 -2.40
C ALA A 39 -17.63 4.12 -1.39
N ASP A 40 -16.59 3.95 -0.58
CA ASP A 40 -16.08 4.93 0.38
C ASP A 40 -14.54 4.90 0.34
N ASP A 41 -13.94 6.03 -0.05
CA ASP A 41 -12.50 6.18 -0.24
C ASP A 41 -11.77 6.80 0.96
N THR A 42 -12.45 6.97 2.11
CA THR A 42 -11.90 7.62 3.30
C THR A 42 -10.54 7.03 3.70
N ARG A 43 -10.42 5.70 3.80
CA ARG A 43 -9.15 5.04 4.16
C ARG A 43 -8.04 5.25 3.13
N ILE A 44 -8.39 5.40 1.86
CA ILE A 44 -7.41 5.71 0.80
C ILE A 44 -6.88 7.13 1.01
N ARG A 45 -7.78 8.09 1.27
CA ARG A 45 -7.43 9.50 1.51
C ARG A 45 -6.58 9.70 2.77
N GLU A 46 -6.81 8.91 3.81
CA GLU A 46 -6.02 8.98 5.06
C GLU A 46 -4.53 8.68 4.85
N THR A 47 -4.16 7.98 3.78
CA THR A 47 -2.74 7.71 3.47
C THR A 47 -2.01 8.86 2.80
N LEU A 48 -2.73 9.85 2.24
CA LEU A 48 -2.16 10.85 1.34
C LEU A 48 -1.01 11.62 1.96
N LYS A 49 -1.11 12.02 3.24
CA LYS A 49 -0.03 12.75 3.92
C LYS A 49 1.29 11.96 3.94
N THR A 50 1.21 10.64 4.11
CA THR A 50 2.39 9.76 4.08
C THR A 50 2.93 9.61 2.66
N LEU A 51 2.03 9.41 1.69
CA LEU A 51 2.42 9.26 0.29
C LEU A 51 3.06 10.54 -0.27
N GLU A 52 2.43 11.69 -0.04
CA GLU A 52 2.94 13.01 -0.44
C GLU A 52 4.32 13.29 0.15
N HIS A 53 4.55 12.94 1.42
CA HIS A 53 5.86 13.10 2.07
C HIS A 53 6.96 12.24 1.42
N LEU A 54 6.64 10.99 1.06
CA LEU A 54 7.56 10.09 0.36
C LEU A 54 7.83 10.56 -1.07
N LEU A 55 6.77 10.96 -1.78
CA LEU A 55 6.82 11.40 -3.16
C LEU A 55 7.55 12.73 -3.33
N ALA A 56 7.40 13.66 -2.38
CA ALA A 56 8.14 14.92 -2.36
C ALA A 56 9.66 14.72 -2.23
N GLN A 57 10.10 13.54 -1.80
CA GLN A 57 11.50 13.15 -1.69
C GLN A 57 11.94 12.22 -2.83
N ASP A 58 11.17 12.08 -3.91
CA ASP A 58 11.47 11.19 -5.04
C ASP A 58 11.58 9.70 -4.65
N ALA A 59 10.97 9.28 -3.54
CA ALA A 59 10.92 7.87 -3.18
C ALA A 59 10.09 7.06 -4.21
N LYS A 60 10.45 5.79 -4.40
CA LYS A 60 9.66 4.82 -5.17
C LYS A 60 8.76 4.09 -4.20
N VAL A 61 7.47 4.41 -4.20
CA VAL A 61 6.52 3.91 -3.20
C VAL A 61 5.91 2.60 -3.68
N VAL A 62 6.01 1.55 -2.87
CA VAL A 62 5.38 0.24 -3.10
C VAL A 62 4.37 0.02 -1.99
N LEU A 63 3.10 0.01 -2.34
CA LEU A 63 1.99 -0.16 -1.41
C LEU A 63 1.62 -1.63 -1.32
N VAL A 64 1.38 -2.09 -0.09
CA VAL A 64 0.78 -3.39 0.19
C VAL A 64 -0.40 -3.21 1.12
N ALA A 65 -1.47 -3.95 0.87
CA ALA A 65 -2.67 -3.91 1.68
C ALA A 65 -3.37 -5.26 1.64
N HIS A 66 -4.40 -5.39 2.46
CA HIS A 66 -5.35 -6.48 2.33
C HIS A 66 -6.73 -5.94 2.00
N MET A 67 -7.56 -6.79 1.41
CA MET A 67 -8.97 -6.53 1.18
C MET A 67 -9.79 -7.75 1.62
N GLY A 68 -10.74 -7.55 2.51
CA GLY A 68 -11.62 -8.61 3.01
C GLY A 68 -10.87 -9.80 3.62
N ARG A 69 -11.45 -10.99 3.45
CA ARG A 69 -10.95 -12.27 4.00
C ARG A 69 -11.01 -13.40 2.95
N PRO A 70 -10.11 -13.38 1.95
CA PRO A 70 -10.03 -14.40 0.89
C PRO A 70 -9.52 -15.79 1.34
N LYS A 71 -9.08 -15.95 2.60
CA LYS A 71 -8.58 -17.22 3.18
C LYS A 71 -7.46 -17.87 2.34
N GLY A 72 -6.49 -17.06 1.88
CA GLY A 72 -5.33 -17.55 1.14
C GLY A 72 -5.61 -18.00 -0.29
N LYS A 73 -6.68 -17.50 -0.91
CA LYS A 73 -7.02 -17.83 -2.30
C LYS A 73 -7.37 -16.58 -3.12
N PRO A 74 -6.85 -16.43 -4.35
CA PRO A 74 -7.26 -15.34 -5.22
C PRO A 74 -8.77 -15.35 -5.50
N GLU A 75 -9.44 -14.24 -5.21
CA GLU A 75 -10.86 -14.03 -5.48
C GLU A 75 -11.07 -12.61 -6.05
N PRO A 76 -11.64 -12.46 -7.27
CA PRO A 76 -11.75 -11.15 -7.93
C PRO A 76 -12.44 -10.06 -7.10
N LYS A 77 -13.44 -10.43 -6.28
CA LYS A 77 -14.16 -9.50 -5.40
C LYS A 77 -13.29 -8.87 -4.30
N TYR A 78 -12.14 -9.49 -4.01
CA TYR A 78 -11.16 -9.03 -3.03
C TYR A 78 -9.88 -8.51 -3.70
N SER A 79 -9.87 -8.26 -5.01
CA SER A 79 -8.72 -7.62 -5.67
C SER A 79 -8.58 -6.16 -5.21
N LEU A 80 -7.34 -5.69 -5.11
CA LEU A 80 -6.98 -4.31 -4.82
C LEU A 80 -6.96 -3.41 -6.06
N LYS A 81 -7.19 -3.95 -7.26
CA LYS A 81 -7.18 -3.17 -8.51
C LYS A 81 -8.12 -1.96 -8.46
N PRO A 82 -9.38 -2.05 -7.96
CA PRO A 82 -10.25 -0.88 -7.86
C PRO A 82 -9.73 0.19 -6.88
N ALA A 83 -9.02 -0.22 -5.83
CA ALA A 83 -8.38 0.71 -4.90
C ALA A 83 -7.17 1.42 -5.54
N ALA A 84 -6.41 0.73 -6.39
CA ALA A 84 -5.34 1.35 -7.19
C ALA A 84 -5.91 2.42 -8.15
N GLU A 85 -7.01 2.12 -8.83
CA GLU A 85 -7.70 3.04 -9.73
C GLU A 85 -8.24 4.28 -8.99
N ALA A 86 -8.87 4.08 -7.83
CA ALA A 86 -9.34 5.16 -6.98
C ALA A 86 -8.17 6.04 -6.49
N LEU A 87 -7.08 5.44 -6.01
CA LEU A 87 -5.88 6.16 -5.58
C LEU A 87 -5.27 6.96 -6.73
N ALA A 88 -5.20 6.40 -7.94
CA ALA A 88 -4.69 7.11 -9.12
C ALA A 88 -5.50 8.37 -9.44
N GLY A 89 -6.83 8.30 -9.32
CA GLY A 89 -7.73 9.45 -9.45
C GLY A 89 -7.50 10.51 -8.37
N ILE A 90 -7.32 10.10 -7.12
CA ILE A 90 -7.09 11.00 -5.99
C ILE A 90 -5.73 11.70 -6.10
N LEU A 91 -4.66 10.95 -6.40
CA LEU A 91 -3.30 11.48 -6.58
C LEU A 91 -3.13 12.27 -7.89
N LYS A 92 -4.08 12.14 -8.82
CA LYS A 92 -3.98 12.65 -10.20
C LYS A 92 -2.68 12.20 -10.87
N LYS A 93 -2.27 10.95 -10.59
CA LYS A 93 -1.03 10.35 -11.06
C LYS A 93 -1.24 8.86 -11.33
N PRO A 94 -0.57 8.28 -12.33
CA PRO A 94 -0.59 6.83 -12.52
C PRO A 94 -0.12 6.09 -11.26
N VAL A 95 -0.91 5.09 -10.87
CA VAL A 95 -0.52 4.08 -9.86
C VAL A 95 -0.36 2.76 -10.62
N ALA A 96 0.85 2.22 -10.63
CA ALA A 96 1.09 0.91 -11.22
C ALA A 96 0.42 -0.17 -10.35
N PHE A 97 -0.03 -1.26 -10.98
CA PHE A 97 -0.65 -2.37 -10.28
C PHE A 97 0.04 -3.67 -10.65
N ALA A 98 0.38 -4.48 -9.65
CA ALA A 98 0.87 -5.84 -9.85
C ALA A 98 -0.26 -6.83 -9.56
N SER A 99 -0.43 -7.85 -10.40
CA SER A 99 -1.45 -8.89 -10.21
C SER A 99 -1.10 -9.92 -9.13
N ASP A 100 0.05 -9.76 -8.49
CA ASP A 100 0.49 -10.52 -7.32
C ASP A 100 1.27 -9.57 -6.38
N CYS A 101 1.45 -9.95 -5.12
CA CYS A 101 2.30 -9.26 -4.15
C CYS A 101 3.69 -9.87 -3.98
N VAL A 102 3.92 -11.05 -4.55
CA VAL A 102 5.23 -11.71 -4.58
C VAL A 102 5.53 -12.28 -5.97
N GLY A 103 6.79 -12.62 -6.21
CA GLY A 103 7.21 -13.28 -7.44
C GLY A 103 7.31 -12.36 -8.67
N PRO A 104 7.41 -12.94 -9.87
CA PRO A 104 7.83 -12.22 -11.08
C PRO A 104 6.97 -11.02 -11.45
N GLU A 105 5.65 -11.09 -11.23
CA GLU A 105 4.73 -10.00 -11.55
C GLU A 105 4.93 -8.79 -10.63
N ALA A 106 5.13 -9.02 -9.32
CA ALA A 106 5.46 -7.97 -8.37
C ALA A 106 6.84 -7.36 -8.67
N ASP A 107 7.85 -8.21 -8.92
CA ASP A 107 9.22 -7.77 -9.22
C ASP A 107 9.27 -6.89 -10.47
N LYS A 108 8.58 -7.29 -11.54
CA LYS A 108 8.50 -6.54 -12.79
C LYS A 108 7.93 -5.14 -12.59
N VAL A 109 6.82 -5.02 -11.86
CA VAL A 109 6.16 -3.73 -11.59
C VAL A 109 7.06 -2.84 -10.71
N VAL A 110 7.63 -3.40 -9.65
CA VAL A 110 8.48 -2.65 -8.72
C VAL A 110 9.78 -2.21 -9.39
N ALA A 111 10.39 -3.05 -10.22
CA ALA A 111 11.61 -2.71 -10.96
C ALA A 111 11.39 -1.59 -11.99
N ALA A 112 10.19 -1.51 -12.58
CA ALA A 112 9.81 -0.46 -13.53
C ALA A 112 9.53 0.90 -12.88
N LEU A 113 9.45 0.98 -11.53
CA LEU A 113 9.19 2.25 -10.85
C LEU A 113 10.33 3.25 -11.05
N LYS A 114 9.97 4.40 -11.62
CA LYS A 114 10.80 5.60 -11.66
C LYS A 114 10.75 6.33 -10.30
N PRO A 115 11.74 7.16 -9.96
CA PRO A 115 11.67 8.04 -8.78
C PRO A 115 10.33 8.81 -8.74
N GLY A 116 9.73 8.89 -7.55
CA GLY A 116 8.38 9.40 -7.35
C GLY A 116 7.26 8.49 -7.88
N GLY A 117 7.55 7.29 -8.36
CA GLY A 117 6.53 6.33 -8.81
C GLY A 117 5.77 5.69 -7.64
N VAL A 118 4.53 5.27 -7.88
CA VAL A 118 3.70 4.53 -6.92
C VAL A 118 3.26 3.22 -7.57
N ALA A 119 3.40 2.10 -6.86
CA ALA A 119 2.77 0.83 -7.20
C ALA A 119 1.89 0.37 -6.05
N LEU A 120 0.75 -0.28 -6.36
CA LEU A 120 -0.02 -1.09 -5.42
C LEU A 120 0.11 -2.56 -5.84
N LEU A 121 0.59 -3.39 -4.91
CA LEU A 121 0.62 -4.83 -5.09
C LEU A 121 -0.74 -5.45 -4.80
N GLU A 122 -0.99 -6.65 -5.32
CA GLU A 122 -2.24 -7.36 -5.07
C GLU A 122 -2.43 -7.73 -3.60
N ASN A 123 -3.66 -8.11 -3.24
CA ASN A 123 -4.10 -8.42 -1.88
C ASN A 123 -3.20 -9.45 -1.18
N LEU A 124 -2.53 -9.02 -0.11
CA LEU A 124 -1.63 -9.86 0.68
C LEU A 124 -2.29 -11.16 1.14
N ARG A 125 -3.59 -11.13 1.47
CA ARG A 125 -4.33 -12.31 1.96
C ARG A 125 -4.67 -13.33 0.88
N PHE A 126 -4.31 -13.10 -0.38
CA PHE A 126 -4.31 -14.16 -1.40
C PHE A 126 -3.25 -15.22 -1.14
N HIS A 127 -2.24 -14.91 -0.32
CA HIS A 127 -1.25 -15.85 0.17
C HIS A 127 -1.59 -16.25 1.60
N ALA A 128 -1.72 -17.55 1.87
CA ALA A 128 -2.14 -18.07 3.17
C ALA A 128 -1.09 -17.81 4.29
N GLU A 129 0.14 -17.56 3.87
CA GLU A 129 1.29 -17.21 4.70
C GLU A 129 1.08 -15.86 5.42
N GLU A 130 0.34 -14.92 4.80
CA GLU A 130 0.08 -13.59 5.37
C GLU A 130 -0.70 -13.63 6.69
N GLU A 131 -1.60 -14.59 6.89
CA GLU A 131 -2.37 -14.70 8.14
C GLU A 131 -1.65 -15.53 9.22
N LYS A 132 -0.44 -16.02 8.92
CA LYS A 132 0.36 -16.85 9.83
C LYS A 132 1.49 -16.09 10.55
N ASN A 133 1.81 -14.85 10.15
CA ASN A 133 2.66 -13.89 10.88
C ASN A 133 2.56 -12.48 10.26
#